data_AF-A0A2T4DPM8-F1
#
_entry.id   AF-A0A2T4DPM8-F1
#
_cell.length_a   1.000
_cell.length_b   1.000
_cell.length_c   1.000
_cell.angle_alpha   90.00
_cell.angle_beta   90.00
_cell.angle_gamma   90.00
#
_symmetry.space_group_name_H-M   'P 1'
#
loop_
_entity.id
_entity.type
_entity.pdbx_description
1 polymer ?
#
loop_
_entity_poly.entity_id
_entity_poly.type
_entity_poly.pdbx_seq_one_letter_code
_entity_poly.pdbx_strand_id
1 'polypeptide(L)' 'MPSNQRGYGFDYDKLNRILGAQSYEKVTAFNQSPNFSMSVLGYDFNGNILGLTRQDANGGDIDDLQYAYDNSNQM' A
#
# COMPACT_ATOMS: atom_id res chain seq x y z
N MET A 1 -3.26 28.68 -6.30
CA MET A 1 -3.22 27.66 -5.23
C MET A 1 -1.84 27.02 -5.26
N PRO A 2 -1.10 26.91 -4.16
CA PRO A 2 0.13 26.13 -4.19
C PRO A 2 -0.25 24.70 -4.62
N SER A 3 0.46 24.14 -5.61
CA SER A 3 0.24 22.75 -5.99
C SER A 3 0.82 21.88 -4.89
N ASN A 4 -0.03 21.15 -4.18
CA ASN A 4 0.43 20.14 -3.22
C ASN A 4 1.04 19.01 -4.06
N GLN A 5 2.36 19.06 -4.27
CA GLN A 5 3.07 17.97 -4.93
C GLN A 5 2.97 16.74 -4.04
N ARG A 6 2.55 15.62 -4.64
CA ARG A 6 2.44 14.33 -3.97
C ARG A 6 3.65 13.46 -4.32
N GLY A 7 4.17 12.76 -3.32
CA GLY A 7 5.17 11.71 -3.46
C GLY A 7 4.58 10.39 -3.00
N TYR A 8 5.15 9.28 -3.49
CA TYR A 8 4.74 7.93 -3.10
C TYR A 8 6.00 7.09 -2.90
N GLY A 9 6.10 6.47 -1.72
CA GLY A 9 7.14 5.50 -1.39
C GLY A 9 6.58 4.10 -1.44
N PHE A 10 7.41 3.13 -1.86
CA PHE A 10 7.03 1.73 -1.99
C PHE A 10 8.08 0.86 -1.34
N ASP A 11 7.62 -0.06 -0.48
CA ASP A 11 8.46 -1.08 0.11
C ASP A 11 8.30 -2.39 -0.64
N TYR A 12 9.38 -3.15 -0.74
CA TYR A 12 9.40 -4.41 -1.47
C TYR A 12 10.04 -5.53 -0.64
N ASP A 13 9.60 -6.76 -0.88
CA ASP A 13 10.27 -7.94 -0.39
C ASP A 13 11.51 -8.29 -1.22
N LYS A 14 12.24 -9.34 -0.81
CA LYS A 14 13.45 -9.81 -1.49
C LYS A 14 13.20 -10.35 -2.91
N LEU A 15 11.94 -10.59 -3.27
CA LEU A 15 11.52 -11.03 -4.60
C LEU A 15 11.00 -9.87 -5.45
N ASN A 16 11.16 -8.62 -4.99
CA ASN A 16 10.66 -7.39 -5.62
C ASN A 16 9.13 -7.29 -5.71
N ARG A 17 8.41 -7.89 -4.76
CA ARG A 17 6.95 -7.73 -4.64
C ARG A 17 6.63 -6.67 -3.60
N ILE A 18 5.56 -5.90 -3.82
CA ILE A 18 5.20 -4.77 -2.97
C ILE A 18 4.73 -5.22 -1.57
N LEU A 19 5.32 -4.65 -0.51
CA LEU A 19 4.90 -4.88 0.87
C LEU A 19 4.01 -3.76 1.39
N GLY A 20 4.24 -2.54 0.91
CA GLY A 20 3.46 -1.38 1.32
C GLY A 20 3.68 -0.18 0.42
N ALA A 21 2.78 0.78 0.54
CA ALA A 21 2.88 2.07 -0.09
C ALA A 21 2.53 3.17 0.91
N GLN A 22 3.30 4.25 0.86
CA GLN A 22 3.13 5.40 1.73
C GLN A 22 3.03 6.67 0.90
N SER A 23 2.04 7.51 1.18
CA SER A 23 1.92 8.81 0.53
C SER A 23 2.74 9.88 1.26
N TYR A 24 3.22 10.85 0.48
CA TYR A 24 4.02 11.98 0.92
C TYR A 24 3.45 13.26 0.32
N GLU A 25 3.57 14.36 1.06
CA GLU A 25 3.13 15.67 0.59
C GLU A 25 4.26 16.68 0.74
N LYS A 26 4.40 17.55 -0.26
CA LYS A 26 5.39 18.63 -0.25
C LYS A 26 4.74 19.94 0.13
N VAL A 27 5.00 20.38 1.36
CA VAL A 27 4.69 21.75 1.82
C VAL A 27 5.89 22.65 1.59
N THR A 28 7.08 22.19 2.00
CA THR A 28 8.37 22.83 1.73
C THR A 28 9.39 21.77 1.31
N ALA A 29 9.37 20.62 1.99
CA ALA A 29 10.00 19.36 1.59
C ALA A 29 8.95 18.23 1.61
N PHE A 30 9.27 17.10 0.98
CA PHE A 30 8.43 15.90 1.06
C PHE A 30 8.50 15.33 2.48
N ASN A 31 7.35 15.22 3.12
CA ASN A 31 7.19 14.52 4.38
C ASN A 31 6.12 13.45 4.23
N GLN A 32 6.21 12.41 5.07
CA GLN A 32 5.18 11.39 5.12
C GLN A 32 3.84 12.09 5.40
N SER A 33 2.88 11.84 4.52
CA SER A 33 1.53 12.30 4.75
C SER A 33 0.83 11.27 5.63
N PRO A 34 0.09 11.69 6.66
CA PRO A 34 -0.77 10.77 7.39
C PRO A 34 -1.89 10.23 6.47
N ASN A 35 -2.16 10.93 5.37
CA ASN A 35 -3.14 10.56 4.37
C ASN A 35 -2.72 9.29 3.63
N PHE A 36 -3.55 8.26 3.64
CA PHE A 36 -3.50 7.13 2.72
C PHE A 36 -2.20 6.32 2.77
N SER A 37 -2.27 5.19 3.46
CA SER A 37 -1.24 4.15 3.41
C SER A 37 -1.87 2.82 2.96
N MET A 38 -1.02 1.93 2.46
CA MET A 38 -1.40 0.60 2.02
C MET A 38 -0.39 -0.42 2.55
N SER A 39 -0.87 -1.54 3.07
CA SER A 39 -0.03 -2.67 3.46
C SER A 39 -0.54 -3.96 2.85
N VAL A 40 0.36 -4.75 2.28
CA VAL A 40 0.11 -6.13 1.85
C VAL A 40 0.37 -7.04 3.05
N LEU A 41 -0.62 -7.84 3.42
CA LEU A 41 -0.54 -8.73 4.59
C LEU A 41 0.29 -9.98 4.32
N GLY A 42 0.53 -10.30 3.05
CA GLY A 42 1.41 -11.37 2.63
C GLY A 42 1.14 -11.84 1.22
N TYR A 43 1.97 -12.77 0.79
CA TYR A 43 1.84 -13.46 -0.48
C TYR A 43 1.86 -14.96 -0.25
N ASP A 44 1.09 -15.69 -1.05
CA ASP A 44 1.26 -17.13 -1.13
C ASP A 44 2.55 -17.51 -1.90
N PHE A 45 2.82 -18.82 -1.99
CA PHE A 45 3.98 -19.34 -2.70
C PHE A 45 3.99 -19.05 -4.20
N ASN A 46 2.83 -18.77 -4.79
CA ASN A 46 2.68 -18.46 -6.21
C ASN A 46 2.74 -16.93 -6.47
N GLY A 47 2.81 -16.13 -5.41
CA GLY A 47 2.88 -14.68 -5.50
C GLY A 47 1.52 -13.97 -5.55
N ASN A 48 0.43 -14.63 -5.19
CA ASN A 48 -0.88 -14.00 -5.04
C ASN A 48 -0.95 -13.26 -3.69
N ILE A 49 -1.58 -12.08 -3.65
CA ILE A 49 -1.74 -11.29 -2.43
C ILE A 49 -2.76 -11.97 -1.51
N LEU A 50 -2.38 -12.31 -0.28
CA LEU A 50 -3.30 -12.95 0.67
C LEU A 50 -4.24 -11.94 1.35
N GLY A 51 -3.81 -10.68 1.45
CA GLY A 51 -4.64 -9.63 1.98
C GLY A 51 -4.04 -8.24 1.81
N LEU A 52 -4.90 -7.24 1.93
CA LEU A 52 -4.60 -5.84 1.69
C LEU A 52 -5.32 -4.99 2.73
N THR A 53 -4.58 -4.15 3.44
CA THR A 53 -5.15 -3.07 4.26
C THR A 53 -4.84 -1.73 3.61
N ARG A 54 -5.81 -0.82 3.67
CA ARG A 54 -5.66 0.58 3.25
C ARG A 54 -6.18 1.45 4.38
N GLN A 55 -5.39 2.43 4.82
CA GLN A 55 -5.77 3.32 5.91
C GLN A 55 -6.03 4.73 5.40
N ASP A 56 -6.91 5.45 6.09
CA ASP A 56 -7.20 6.86 5.87
C ASP A 56 -6.16 7.76 6.55
N ALA A 57 -6.42 9.07 6.48
CA ALA A 57 -5.59 10.10 7.10
C ALA A 57 -5.45 10.02 8.63
N ASN A 58 -6.33 9.27 9.29
CA ASN A 58 -6.41 9.17 10.73
C ASN A 58 -5.93 7.80 11.23
N GLY A 59 -5.41 6.96 10.32
CA GLY A 59 -5.00 5.58 10.62
C GLY A 59 -6.18 4.61 10.76
N GLY A 60 -7.39 5.01 10.34
CA GLY A 60 -8.55 4.12 10.28
C GLY A 60 -8.53 3.31 8.99
N ASP A 61 -8.85 2.02 9.07
CA ASP A 61 -8.92 1.18 7.87
C ASP A 61 -10.08 1.62 6.97
N ILE A 62 -9.75 2.01 5.75
CA ILE A 62 -10.69 2.18 4.63
C ILE A 62 -11.09 0.80 4.10
N ASP A 63 -10.13 -0.11 4.02
CA ASP A 63 -10.34 -1.49 3.62
C ASP A 63 -9.44 -2.43 4.41
N ASP A 64 -9.99 -3.59 4.76
CA ASP A 64 -9.28 -4.78 5.20
C ASP A 64 -9.83 -5.95 4.36
N LEU A 65 -9.05 -6.33 3.35
CA LEU A 65 -9.44 -7.32 2.34
C LEU A 65 -8.61 -8.59 2.53
N GLN A 66 -9.29 -9.73 2.58
CA GLN A 66 -8.69 -11.05 2.59
C GLN A 66 -9.02 -11.75 1.27
N TYR A 67 -8.03 -12.36 0.65
CA TYR A 67 -8.19 -13.05 -0.63
C TYR A 67 -7.90 -14.53 -0.47
N ALA A 68 -8.82 -15.35 -0.95
CA ALA A 68 -8.65 -16.78 -1.09
C ALA A 68 -8.63 -17.12 -2.59
N TYR A 69 -7.68 -17.95 -2.98
CA TYR A 69 -7.52 -18.42 -4.36
C TYR A 69 -7.64 -19.94 -4.37
N ASP A 70 -8.63 -20.46 -5.10
CA ASP A 70 -8.84 -21.91 -5.24
C ASP A 70 -7.74 -22.56 -6.11
N ASN A 71 -7.17 -21.79 -7.03
CA ASN A 71 -6.12 -22.16 -7.96
C ASN A 71 -5.38 -20.86 -8.29
N SER A 72 -4.04 -20.86 -8.29
CA SER A 72 -3.17 -19.68 -8.48
C SER A 72 -3.66 -18.70 -9.55
N ASN A 73 -3.36 -17.40 -9.40
CA ASN A 73 -3.59 -16.31 -10.37
C ASN A 73 -4.60 -16.68 -11.47
N GLN A 74 -5.89 -16.61 -11.13
CA GLN A 74 -6.93 -16.62 -12.15
C GLN A 74 -6.87 -15.25 -12.85
N MET A 75 -6.11 -15.21 -13.94
CA MET A 75 -5.99 -14.03 -14.82
C MET A 75 -7.26 -13.87 -15.66
#